data_AF-A0A9E0L8B3-F1
#
_entry.id   AF-A0A9E0L8B3-F1
#
_cell.length_a   1.000
_cell.length_b   1.000
_cell.length_c   1.000
_cell.angle_alpha   90.00
_cell.angle_beta   90.00
_cell.angle_gamma   90.00
#
_symmetry.space_group_name_H-M   'P 1'
#
loop_
_entity.id
_entity.type
_entity.pdbx_description
1 polymer ?
#
loop_
_entity_poly.entity_id
_entity_poly.type
_entity_poly.pdbx_seq_one_letter_code
_entity_poly.pdbx_strand_id
1 'polypeptide(L)'
;MNISTNNLQSRTASASGCTIIESGGTTFQGSKVLVVFAESNEENSDSTLLVQDLKGVNVWTNDDWLGSRYLNGSLLGGSSSDVTTVYTSGVGRTPGRPTDAGILVSFLPGEAICAFSREKTTDNLKSVSISITDVTSLATKVYSIEGGDTLKNLINAK
;
A
#
# COMPACT_ATOMS: atom_id res chain seq x y z
N MET A 1 -10.37 -1.94 -9.40
CA MET A 1 -9.70 -3.25 -9.46
C MET A 1 -9.21 -3.60 -8.06
N ASN A 2 -9.55 -4.79 -7.54
CA ASN A 2 -9.10 -5.29 -6.24
C ASN A 2 -8.54 -6.69 -6.50
N ILE A 3 -7.21 -6.89 -6.42
CA ILE A 3 -6.59 -8.15 -6.85
C ILE A 3 -5.77 -8.78 -5.72
N SER A 4 -6.15 -10.04 -5.47
CA SER A 4 -5.46 -11.14 -4.79
C SER A 4 -5.04 -10.97 -3.33
N THR A 5 -5.70 -11.77 -2.48
CA THR A 5 -5.25 -12.21 -1.16
C THR A 5 -4.50 -13.52 -1.30
N ASN A 6 -3.20 -13.52 -1.02
CA ASN A 6 -2.47 -14.75 -0.75
C ASN A 6 -2.24 -14.85 0.75
N ASN A 7 -2.67 -15.97 1.35
CA ASN A 7 -2.35 -16.34 2.71
C ASN A 7 -1.21 -17.35 2.68
N LEU A 8 -0.05 -16.97 3.22
CA LEU A 8 1.06 -17.90 3.41
C LEU A 8 1.39 -17.98 4.90
N GLN A 9 1.37 -19.19 5.45
CA GLN A 9 1.94 -19.50 6.76
C GLN A 9 3.37 -20.00 6.57
N SER A 10 4.37 -19.14 6.76
CA SER A 10 5.78 -19.57 6.68
C SER A 10 6.74 -18.68 7.46
N ARG A 11 7.71 -19.31 8.14
CA ARG A 11 8.85 -18.65 8.79
C ARG A 11 10.00 -18.35 7.83
N THR A 12 9.98 -18.94 6.63
CA THR A 12 11.08 -18.88 5.65
C THR A 12 10.65 -18.45 4.25
N ALA A 13 9.36 -18.60 3.92
CA ALA A 13 8.82 -18.22 2.62
C ALA A 13 7.99 -16.92 2.72
N SER A 14 8.04 -16.12 1.66
CA SER A 14 7.27 -14.88 1.55
C SER A 14 5.90 -15.16 0.96
N ALA A 15 4.84 -14.56 1.52
CA ALA A 15 3.61 -14.36 0.78
C ALA A 15 3.90 -13.42 -0.39
N SER A 16 3.35 -13.68 -1.57
CA SER A 16 3.48 -12.77 -2.71
C SER A 16 2.15 -12.62 -3.43
N GLY A 17 1.79 -11.38 -3.78
CA GLY A 17 0.64 -11.07 -4.63
C GLY A 17 1.12 -10.23 -5.81
N CYS A 18 0.84 -10.66 -7.04
CA CYS A 18 1.19 -9.90 -8.24
C CYS A 18 -0.06 -9.51 -9.02
N THR A 19 -0.01 -8.35 -9.65
CA THR A 19 -1.08 -7.88 -10.53
C THR A 19 -0.51 -7.09 -11.70
N ILE A 20 -1.29 -7.03 -12.78
CA ILE A 20 -1.08 -6.08 -13.87
C ILE A 20 -2.00 -4.89 -13.60
N ILE A 21 -1.43 -3.69 -13.67
CA ILE A 21 -2.16 -2.45 -13.48
C ILE A 21 -3.01 -2.18 -14.71
N GLU A 22 -4.29 -1.87 -14.50
CA GLU A 22 -5.20 -1.55 -15.59
C GLU A 22 -4.68 -0.37 -16.44
N SER A 23 -4.70 -0.53 -17.76
CA SER A 23 -4.24 0.50 -18.70
C SER A 23 -5.25 1.64 -18.91
N GLY A 24 -6.53 1.40 -18.62
CA GLY A 24 -7.62 2.37 -18.77
C GLY A 24 -7.97 3.13 -17.48
N GLY A 25 -8.83 4.15 -17.60
CA GLY A 25 -9.37 4.90 -16.47
C GLY A 25 -8.54 6.12 -16.06
N THR A 26 -8.84 6.67 -14.88
CA THR A 26 -8.17 7.89 -14.39
C THR A 26 -6.71 7.63 -14.04
N THR A 27 -5.88 8.67 -14.15
CA THR A 27 -4.47 8.67 -13.76
C THR A 27 -4.17 9.88 -12.90
N PHE A 28 -3.27 9.73 -11.93
CA PHE A 28 -2.69 10.83 -11.18
C PHE A 28 -1.25 11.07 -11.66
N GLN A 29 -0.98 12.25 -12.22
CA GLN A 29 0.33 12.60 -12.80
C GLN A 29 0.86 11.53 -13.79
N GLY A 30 -0.03 10.94 -14.60
CA GLY A 30 0.31 9.89 -15.56
C GLY A 30 0.49 8.47 -14.97
N SER A 31 0.33 8.31 -13.66
CA SER A 31 0.46 7.03 -12.95
C SER A 31 -0.86 6.56 -12.34
N LYS A 32 -0.92 5.28 -11.98
CA LYS A 32 -1.92 4.71 -11.08
C LYS A 32 -1.39 4.73 -9.66
N VAL A 33 -2.22 5.15 -8.71
CA VAL A 33 -1.90 5.16 -7.28
C VAL A 33 -2.51 3.91 -6.67
N LEU A 34 -1.66 3.08 -6.09
CA LEU A 34 -2.04 1.84 -5.45
C LEU A 34 -1.77 1.93 -3.96
N VAL A 35 -2.67 1.35 -3.19
CA VAL A 35 -2.44 1.04 -1.79
C VAL A 35 -2.20 -0.45 -1.69
N VAL A 36 -1.11 -0.81 -1.00
CA VAL A 36 -0.79 -2.20 -0.70
C VAL A 36 -0.77 -2.39 0.80
N PHE A 37 -1.49 -3.39 1.27
CA PHE A 37 -1.46 -3.82 2.67
C PHE A 37 -0.91 -5.24 2.79
N ALA A 38 -0.21 -5.51 3.89
CA ALA A 38 0.04 -6.85 4.38
C ALA A 38 -0.51 -6.95 5.80
N GLU A 39 -1.40 -7.90 6.05
CA GLU A 39 -2.18 -7.97 7.28
C GLU A 39 -2.22 -9.40 7.82
N SER A 40 -2.24 -9.54 9.14
CA SER A 40 -2.47 -10.83 9.80
C SER A 40 -3.63 -10.76 10.79
N ASN A 41 -4.40 -11.84 10.86
CA ASN A 41 -5.44 -11.99 11.87
C ASN A 41 -4.93 -12.65 13.15
N GLU A 42 -3.63 -12.99 13.25
CA GLU A 42 -3.05 -13.75 14.36
C GLU A 42 -2.37 -12.84 15.39
N GLU A 43 -2.59 -13.09 16.69
CA GLU A 43 -2.03 -12.30 17.80
C GLU A 43 -0.50 -12.16 17.72
N ASN A 44 0.01 -10.98 18.09
CA ASN A 44 1.44 -10.64 18.04
C ASN A 44 2.07 -10.78 16.65
N SER A 45 1.33 -10.68 15.54
CA SER A 45 1.93 -10.63 14.19
C SER A 45 2.67 -9.31 13.95
N ASP A 46 3.77 -9.38 13.21
CA ASP A 46 4.61 -8.27 12.75
C ASP A 46 4.95 -8.53 11.27
N SER A 47 4.11 -8.00 10.39
CA SER A 47 4.21 -8.24 8.96
C SER A 47 5.16 -7.23 8.29
N THR A 48 5.89 -7.67 7.28
CA THR A 48 6.71 -6.80 6.43
C THR A 48 6.06 -6.60 5.08
N LEU A 49 6.45 -5.53 4.37
CA LEU A 49 5.98 -5.33 3.01
C LEU A 49 7.08 -4.78 2.12
N LEU A 50 7.23 -5.44 0.98
CA LEU A 50 8.02 -5.01 -0.16
C LEU A 50 7.11 -4.99 -1.38
N VAL A 51 7.12 -3.92 -2.16
CA VAL A 51 6.39 -3.79 -3.42
C VAL A 51 7.39 -3.44 -4.51
N GLN A 52 7.34 -4.16 -5.62
CA GLN A 52 8.22 -3.90 -6.76
C GLN A 52 7.51 -4.09 -8.10
N ASP A 53 8.06 -3.46 -9.14
CA ASP A 53 7.73 -3.84 -10.51
C ASP A 53 8.31 -5.22 -10.86
N LEU A 54 7.77 -5.87 -11.88
CA LEU A 54 8.24 -7.20 -12.32
C LEU A 54 9.71 -7.19 -12.76
N LYS A 55 10.22 -6.02 -13.16
CA LYS A 55 11.62 -5.82 -13.55
C LYS A 55 12.56 -5.70 -12.35
N GLY A 56 12.04 -5.50 -11.13
CA GLY A 56 12.82 -5.29 -9.92
C GLY A 56 13.63 -3.99 -9.93
N VAL A 57 13.24 -3.03 -10.77
CA VAL A 57 13.91 -1.72 -10.88
C VAL A 57 13.36 -0.76 -9.84
N ASN A 58 12.05 -0.77 -9.66
CA ASN A 58 11.36 0.07 -8.68
C ASN A 58 11.01 -0.82 -7.49
N VAL A 59 11.63 -0.59 -6.33
CA VAL A 59 11.45 -1.39 -5.12
C VAL A 59 11.16 -0.48 -3.94
N TRP A 60 10.06 -0.75 -3.25
CA TRP A 60 9.56 0.04 -2.13
C TRP A 60 9.28 -0.86 -0.94
N THR A 61 9.59 -0.39 0.27
CA THR A 61 9.35 -1.14 1.51
C THR A 61 8.71 -0.24 2.56
N ASN A 62 7.72 -0.75 3.28
CA ASN A 62 7.21 -0.11 4.49
C ASN A 62 6.54 -1.16 5.37
N ASP A 63 7.09 -1.40 6.55
CA ASP A 63 6.61 -2.37 7.52
C ASP A 63 5.70 -1.76 8.60
N ASP A 64 5.42 -0.46 8.52
CA ASP A 64 4.54 0.24 9.46
C ASP A 64 3.54 1.14 8.71
N TRP A 65 2.25 0.74 8.71
CA TRP A 65 1.21 1.56 8.08
C TRP A 65 0.82 2.81 8.91
N LEU A 66 1.12 2.80 10.22
CA LEU A 66 0.91 3.93 11.15
C LEU A 66 2.14 4.84 11.27
N GLY A 67 3.30 4.36 10.85
CA GLY A 67 4.60 5.01 10.96
C GLY A 67 4.83 6.15 9.97
N SER A 68 6.10 6.51 9.79
CA SER A 68 6.53 7.47 8.77
C SER A 68 5.95 7.08 7.41
N ARG A 69 5.34 8.06 6.73
CA ARG A 69 4.50 7.83 5.55
C ARG A 69 5.37 7.82 4.30
N TYR A 70 5.27 6.84 3.43
CA TYR A 70 6.07 6.80 2.21
C TYR A 70 5.21 6.65 0.95
N LEU A 71 5.49 7.47 -0.07
CA LEU A 71 5.08 7.23 -1.45
C LEU A 71 6.34 6.88 -2.23
N ASN A 72 6.40 5.67 -2.80
CA ASN A 72 7.58 5.22 -3.51
C ASN A 72 8.87 5.47 -2.68
N GLY A 73 8.88 4.99 -1.43
CA GLY A 73 10.02 5.11 -0.51
C GLY A 73 10.41 6.53 -0.08
N SER A 74 9.73 7.57 -0.58
CA SER A 74 9.97 8.96 -0.17
C SER A 74 8.99 9.37 0.92
N LEU A 75 9.51 9.96 2.00
CA LEU A 75 8.68 10.46 3.09
C LEU A 75 7.67 11.48 2.53
N LEU A 76 6.38 11.21 2.74
CA LEU A 76 5.32 12.19 2.53
C LEU A 76 5.35 13.19 3.68
N GLY A 77 5.23 14.49 3.38
CA GLY A 77 5.06 15.52 4.41
C GLY A 77 3.71 15.36 5.14
N GLY A 78 3.32 16.34 5.96
CA GLY A 78 1.99 16.37 6.61
C GLY A 78 1.86 15.53 7.90
N SER A 79 0.67 15.55 8.51
CA SER A 79 0.44 14.98 9.85
C SER A 79 0.01 13.50 9.83
N SER A 80 0.12 12.83 10.99
CA SER A 80 -0.41 11.47 11.20
C SER A 80 -1.95 11.38 11.10
N SER A 81 -2.68 12.48 11.01
CA SER A 81 -4.11 12.47 10.68
C SER A 81 -4.35 12.51 9.17
N ASP A 82 -3.56 13.27 8.42
CA ASP A 82 -3.80 13.54 6.99
C ASP A 82 -3.70 12.28 6.12
N VAL A 83 -2.71 11.44 6.36
CA VAL A 83 -2.57 10.17 5.62
C VAL A 83 -3.50 9.07 6.16
N THR A 84 -3.93 9.14 7.43
CA THR A 84 -5.01 8.26 7.92
C THR A 84 -6.31 8.60 7.20
N THR A 85 -6.54 9.87 6.88
CA THR A 85 -7.61 10.31 5.99
C THR A 85 -7.44 9.73 4.58
N VAL A 86 -6.21 9.65 4.03
CA VAL A 86 -5.97 8.98 2.73
C VAL A 86 -6.37 7.50 2.77
N TYR A 87 -6.03 6.75 3.82
CA TYR A 87 -6.41 5.34 3.93
C TYR A 87 -7.92 5.15 4.22
N THR A 88 -8.48 5.89 5.18
CA THR A 88 -9.89 5.79 5.58
C THR A 88 -10.84 6.34 4.53
N SER A 89 -10.53 7.48 3.92
CA SER A 89 -11.37 8.14 2.91
C SER A 89 -11.09 7.63 1.50
N GLY A 90 -9.88 7.13 1.24
CA GLY A 90 -9.45 6.62 -0.06
C GLY A 90 -9.66 5.12 -0.25
N VAL A 91 -9.34 4.27 0.73
CA VAL A 91 -9.54 2.80 0.62
C VAL A 91 -10.86 2.37 1.27
N GLY A 92 -11.45 3.21 2.12
CA GLY A 92 -12.63 2.86 2.91
C GLY A 92 -12.33 1.90 4.08
N ARG A 93 -11.04 1.61 4.33
CA ARG A 93 -10.58 0.78 5.44
C ARG A 93 -9.15 1.15 5.85
N THR A 94 -8.81 0.85 7.10
CA THR A 94 -7.43 0.76 7.57
C THR A 94 -7.06 -0.70 7.76
N PRO A 95 -5.76 -1.02 7.84
CA PRO A 95 -5.32 -2.31 8.34
C PRO A 95 -5.93 -2.64 9.70
N GLY A 96 -6.11 -3.94 9.94
CA GLY A 96 -6.80 -4.45 11.14
C GLY A 96 -6.02 -4.21 12.44
N ARG A 97 -4.69 -4.02 12.38
CA ARG A 97 -3.80 -3.97 13.54
C ARG A 97 -2.68 -2.95 13.39
N PRO A 98 -2.17 -2.37 14.49
CA PRO A 98 -1.04 -1.43 14.43
C PRO A 98 0.26 -1.99 13.81
N THR A 99 0.47 -3.30 13.88
CA THR A 99 1.68 -3.99 13.39
C THR A 99 1.53 -4.57 11.99
N ASP A 100 0.41 -4.29 11.33
CA ASP A 100 0.26 -4.59 9.91
C ASP A 100 1.22 -3.69 9.09
N ALA A 101 1.42 -4.01 7.82
CA ALA A 101 2.24 -3.21 6.92
C ALA A 101 1.39 -2.55 5.84
N GLY A 102 1.79 -1.36 5.40
CA GLY A 102 1.04 -0.61 4.40
C GLY A 102 1.89 0.41 3.65
N ILE A 103 1.72 0.49 2.34
CA ILE A 103 2.45 1.45 1.50
C ILE A 103 1.58 2.01 0.38
N LEU A 104 1.78 3.29 0.07
CA LEU A 104 1.30 3.89 -1.17
C LEU A 104 2.40 3.84 -2.22
N VAL A 105 2.05 3.39 -3.41
CA VAL A 105 2.98 3.32 -4.54
C VAL A 105 2.31 3.86 -5.80
N SER A 106 3.12 4.42 -6.69
CA SER A 106 2.67 4.83 -8.02
C SER A 106 3.49 4.17 -9.11
N PHE A 107 2.78 3.63 -10.10
CA PHE A 107 3.33 2.90 -11.23
C PHE A 107 2.58 3.30 -12.50
N LEU A 108 3.19 3.07 -13.66
CA LEU A 108 2.56 3.40 -14.93
C LEU A 108 1.41 2.42 -15.24
N PRO A 109 0.33 2.87 -15.91
CA PRO A 109 -0.72 1.98 -16.39
C PRO A 109 -0.13 0.87 -17.27
N GLY A 110 -0.59 -0.37 -17.08
CA GLY A 110 -0.10 -1.54 -17.81
C GLY A 110 1.15 -2.20 -17.20
N GLU A 111 1.77 -1.64 -16.16
CA GLU A 111 2.89 -2.28 -15.49
C GLU A 111 2.46 -3.49 -14.66
N ALA A 112 3.30 -4.53 -14.66
CA ALA A 112 3.16 -5.67 -13.77
C ALA A 112 3.92 -5.38 -12.48
N ILE A 113 3.25 -5.56 -11.34
CA ILE A 113 3.81 -5.34 -10.01
C ILE A 113 3.61 -6.57 -9.13
N CYS A 114 4.48 -6.70 -8.14
CA CYS A 114 4.43 -7.75 -7.14
C CYS A 114 4.67 -7.16 -5.76
N ALA A 115 3.82 -7.54 -4.80
CA ALA A 115 3.99 -7.30 -3.39
C ALA A 115 4.43 -8.58 -2.70
N PHE A 116 5.31 -8.45 -1.73
CA PHE A 116 5.89 -9.53 -0.95
C PHE A 116 5.79 -9.19 0.52
N SER A 117 5.44 -10.18 1.33
CA SER A 117 5.35 -10.04 2.77
C SER A 117 5.93 -11.25 3.48
N ARG A 118 6.49 -11.01 4.66
CA ARG A 118 6.95 -12.03 5.61
C ARG A 118 6.54 -11.64 7.01
N GLU A 119 6.28 -12.65 7.82
CA GLU A 119 6.12 -12.53 9.26
C GLU A 119 7.50 -12.47 9.94
N LYS A 120 7.73 -11.46 10.79
CA LYS A 120 8.99 -11.31 11.56
C LYS A 120 8.96 -12.01 12.91
N THR A 121 7.79 -12.35 13.43
CA THR A 121 7.70 -12.90 14.79
C THR A 121 8.34 -14.29 14.90
N THR A 122 8.90 -14.55 16.08
CA THR A 122 9.75 -15.72 16.33
C THR A 122 9.03 -16.88 17.00
N ASP A 123 7.77 -16.70 17.40
CA ASP A 123 6.97 -17.63 18.21
C ASP A 123 6.34 -18.73 17.37
N ASN A 124 5.45 -18.39 16.43
CA ASN A 124 4.64 -19.33 15.65
C ASN A 124 4.61 -18.97 14.15
N LEU A 125 4.18 -19.94 13.33
CA LEU A 125 3.87 -19.71 11.91
C LEU A 125 2.58 -18.90 11.81
N LYS A 126 2.65 -17.65 11.34
CA LYS A 126 1.48 -16.80 11.15
C LYS A 126 1.17 -16.60 9.67
N SER A 127 -0.12 -16.54 9.35
CA SER A 127 -0.60 -16.21 8.02
C SER A 127 -0.56 -14.71 7.80
N VAL A 128 0.01 -14.28 6.68
CA VAL A 128 -0.12 -12.90 6.20
C VAL A 128 -0.91 -12.87 4.90
N SER A 129 -1.89 -11.97 4.84
CA SER A 129 -2.70 -11.62 3.69
C SER A 129 -2.18 -10.35 3.04
N ILE A 130 -1.96 -10.37 1.72
CA ILE A 130 -1.63 -9.16 0.96
C ILE A 130 -2.89 -8.65 0.25
N SER A 131 -3.08 -7.34 0.15
CA SER A 131 -4.09 -6.75 -0.73
C SER A 131 -3.50 -5.61 -1.53
N ILE A 132 -3.73 -5.60 -2.84
CA ILE A 132 -3.36 -4.50 -3.75
C ILE A 132 -4.64 -3.86 -4.30
N THR A 133 -4.81 -2.57 -4.02
CA THR A 133 -6.01 -1.82 -4.40
C THR A 133 -5.64 -0.59 -5.21
N ASP A 134 -6.23 -0.46 -6.40
CA ASP A 134 -6.16 0.79 -7.18
C ASP A 134 -7.10 1.83 -6.57
N VAL A 135 -6.52 2.89 -6.02
CA VAL A 135 -7.23 4.04 -5.42
C VAL A 135 -7.13 5.28 -6.27
N THR A 136 -6.68 5.18 -7.52
CA THR A 136 -6.46 6.33 -8.41
C THR A 136 -7.73 7.14 -8.62
N SER A 137 -8.87 6.48 -8.80
CA SER A 137 -10.17 7.16 -8.98
C SER A 137 -10.60 7.95 -7.75
N LEU A 138 -10.21 7.49 -6.56
CA LEU A 138 -10.54 8.07 -5.26
C LEU A 138 -9.58 9.19 -4.88
N ALA A 139 -8.29 9.01 -5.16
CA ALA A 139 -7.34 10.11 -5.24
C ALA A 139 -7.91 11.19 -6.18
N THR A 140 -8.50 10.80 -7.32
CA THR A 140 -9.09 11.75 -8.27
C THR A 140 -10.42 12.40 -7.91
N LYS A 141 -11.24 11.80 -7.03
CA LYS A 141 -12.56 12.32 -6.64
C LYS A 141 -12.50 13.29 -5.46
N VAL A 142 -11.53 13.12 -4.55
CA VAL A 142 -11.23 14.14 -3.52
C VAL A 142 -10.78 15.45 -4.19
N TYR A 143 -10.38 15.43 -5.47
CA TYR A 143 -10.07 16.65 -6.24
C TYR A 143 -11.29 17.48 -6.68
N SER A 144 -12.53 17.02 -6.53
CA SER A 144 -13.71 17.72 -7.09
C SER A 144 -14.68 18.33 -6.08
N ILE A 145 -14.43 18.23 -4.77
CA ILE A 145 -15.35 18.77 -3.74
C ILE A 145 -14.55 19.53 -2.69
N GLU A 146 -14.71 20.87 -2.70
CA GLU A 146 -14.34 21.87 -1.68
C GLU A 146 -13.61 21.36 -0.42
N GLY A 147 -12.32 21.07 -0.54
CA GLY A 147 -11.46 20.71 0.57
C GLY A 147 -10.03 20.64 0.09
N GLY A 148 -9.09 21.22 0.84
CA GLY A 148 -7.67 21.25 0.48
C GLY A 148 -7.14 19.88 0.09
N ASP A 149 -6.26 19.87 -0.90
CA ASP A 149 -5.80 18.66 -1.58
C ASP A 149 -4.84 17.86 -0.68
N THR A 150 -5.36 16.97 0.18
CA THR A 150 -4.52 16.25 1.14
C THR A 150 -3.42 15.46 0.43
N LEU A 151 -3.69 14.72 -0.65
CA LEU A 151 -2.65 13.93 -1.32
C LEU A 151 -1.63 14.81 -2.06
N LYS A 152 -2.04 15.89 -2.73
CA LYS A 152 -1.10 16.84 -3.35
C LYS A 152 -0.37 17.69 -2.32
N ASN A 153 -0.99 18.05 -1.20
CA ASN A 153 -0.33 18.75 -0.09
C ASN A 153 0.73 17.82 0.53
N LEU A 154 0.42 16.53 0.70
CA LEU A 154 1.37 15.52 1.14
C LEU A 154 2.53 15.31 0.15
N ILE A 155 2.24 15.35 -1.16
CA ILE A 155 3.23 15.17 -2.24
C ILE A 155 4.03 16.46 -2.51
N ASN A 156 3.43 17.65 -2.34
CA ASN A 156 4.03 18.96 -2.60
C ASN A 156 4.63 19.65 -1.37
N ALA A 157 4.41 19.15 -0.14
CA ALA A 157 5.02 19.68 1.09
C ALA A 157 6.51 19.32 1.23
N LYS A 158 7.22 19.18 0.10
CA LYS A 158 8.68 19.04 0.05
C LYS A 158 9.34 20.41 0.14
#